data_AF-A0A127QFP6-F1
#
_entry.id   AF-A0A127QFP6-F1
#
_cell.length_a   1.000
_cell.length_b   1.000
_cell.length_c   1.000
_cell.angle_alpha   90.00
_cell.angle_beta   90.00
_cell.angle_gamma   90.00
#
_symmetry.space_group_name_H-M   'P 1'
#
loop_
_entity.id
_entity.type
_entity.pdbx_description
1 polymer ?
#
loop_
_entity_poly.entity_id
_entity_poly.type
_entity_poly.pdbx_seq_one_letter_code
_entity_poly.pdbx_strand_id
1 'polypeptide(L)'
;MLSKYQQECAACHVAYPPGMLPAASWQRLLNNLPHHYGTDASLDPATVKQLATWLTNYAGTYTRANETPPEDRITRSPWFIRQHDEVSAATWKLPAVKSAANCIACHTQSDKGDFNERHIRIPR
;
A
#
# COMPACT_ATOMS: atom_id res chain seq x y z
N MET A 1 -12.39 -8.60 1.79
CA MET A 1 -11.57 -7.95 0.73
C MET A 1 -12.15 -8.35 -0.62
N LEU A 2 -12.21 -7.44 -1.60
CA LEU A 2 -12.71 -7.76 -2.95
C LEU A 2 -11.74 -8.73 -3.64
N SER A 3 -12.24 -9.85 -4.16
CA SER A 3 -11.39 -10.87 -4.81
C SER A 3 -10.58 -10.31 -5.99
N LYS A 4 -11.21 -9.50 -6.86
CA LYS A 4 -10.54 -8.86 -7.99
C LYS A 4 -9.42 -7.89 -7.55
N TYR A 5 -9.61 -7.18 -6.44
CA TYR A 5 -8.56 -6.32 -5.88
C TYR A 5 -7.34 -7.13 -5.46
N GLN A 6 -7.54 -8.26 -4.78
CA GLN A 6 -6.43 -9.14 -4.43
C GLN A 6 -5.72 -9.70 -5.66
N GLN A 7 -6.47 -10.12 -6.69
CA GLN A 7 -5.88 -10.71 -7.90
C GLN A 7 -5.00 -9.71 -8.65
N GLU A 8 -5.50 -8.49 -8.86
CA GLU A 8 -4.79 -7.50 -9.69
C GLU A 8 -3.74 -6.73 -8.88
N CYS A 9 -4.08 -6.30 -7.66
CA CYS A 9 -3.22 -5.42 -6.87
C CYS A 9 -2.27 -6.16 -5.93
N ALA A 10 -2.30 -7.50 -5.89
CA ALA A 10 -1.29 -8.31 -5.21
C ALA A 10 -0.24 -8.93 -6.15
N ALA A 11 -0.25 -8.59 -7.45
CA ALA A 11 0.62 -9.22 -8.45
C ALA A 11 2.11 -8.83 -8.29
N CYS A 12 2.41 -7.64 -7.78
CA CYS A 12 3.78 -7.12 -7.64
C CYS A 12 4.19 -6.78 -6.20
N HIS A 13 3.22 -6.45 -5.35
CA HIS A 13 3.40 -6.13 -3.93
C HIS A 13 2.18 -6.65 -3.16
N VAL A 14 2.15 -6.55 -1.83
CA VAL A 14 0.93 -6.89 -1.08
C VAL A 14 -0.24 -5.99 -1.48
N ALA A 15 -1.46 -6.53 -1.53
CA ALA A 15 -2.65 -5.72 -1.71
C ALA A 15 -2.85 -4.81 -0.49
N TYR A 16 -2.47 -3.54 -0.62
CA TYR A 16 -2.51 -2.59 0.49
C TYR A 16 -3.95 -2.40 1.01
N PRO A 17 -4.17 -2.31 2.33
CA PRO A 17 -5.50 -2.02 2.85
C PRO A 17 -6.07 -0.71 2.28
N PRO A 18 -7.32 -0.70 1.77
CA PRO A 18 -7.91 0.48 1.14
C PRO A 18 -7.97 1.69 2.09
N GLY A 19 -8.13 1.43 3.40
CA GLY A 19 -8.18 2.47 4.42
C GLY A 19 -6.89 3.27 4.62
N MET A 20 -5.76 2.86 4.04
CA MET A 20 -4.45 3.52 4.24
C MET A 20 -4.22 4.76 3.35
N LEU A 21 -5.09 5.00 2.36
CA LEU A 21 -5.05 6.20 1.53
C LEU A 21 -6.45 6.82 1.41
N PRO A 22 -6.56 8.14 1.22
CA PRO A 22 -7.82 8.79 0.92
C PRO A 22 -8.29 8.43 -0.49
N ALA A 23 -9.60 8.56 -0.75
CA ALA A 23 -10.20 8.21 -2.04
C ALA A 23 -9.54 8.94 -3.22
N ALA A 24 -9.15 10.20 -3.02
CA ALA A 24 -8.48 11.01 -4.04
C ALA A 24 -7.14 10.40 -4.49
N SER A 25 -6.37 9.81 -3.57
CA SER A 25 -5.13 9.12 -3.91
C SER A 25 -5.39 7.86 -4.72
N TRP A 26 -6.35 7.04 -4.31
CA TRP A 26 -6.73 5.84 -5.07
C TRP A 26 -7.20 6.16 -6.49
N GLN A 27 -8.00 7.22 -6.64
CA GLN A 27 -8.48 7.66 -7.95
C GLN A 27 -7.32 8.08 -8.87
N ARG A 28 -6.36 8.87 -8.37
CA ARG A 28 -5.17 9.25 -9.16
C ARG A 28 -4.32 8.05 -9.57
N LEU A 29 -4.12 7.10 -8.65
CA LEU A 29 -3.36 5.89 -8.93
C LEU A 29 -4.02 5.04 -10.02
N LEU A 30 -5.33 4.80 -9.91
CA LEU A 30 -6.08 4.01 -10.90
C LEU A 30 -6.18 4.69 -12.26
N ASN A 31 -6.23 6.03 -12.30
CA ASN A 31 -6.26 6.79 -13.55
C ASN A 31 -4.89 6.87 -14.25
N ASN A 32 -3.81 6.42 -13.59
CA ASN A 32 -2.45 6.52 -14.11
C ASN A 32 -1.67 5.18 -13.98
N LEU A 33 -2.38 4.05 -14.06
CA LEU A 33 -1.79 2.71 -14.01
C LEU A 33 -0.68 2.45 -15.06
N PRO A 34 -0.71 3.00 -16.29
CA PRO A 34 0.43 2.86 -17.22
C PRO A 34 1.75 3.42 -16.68
N HIS A 35 1.70 4.32 -15.69
CA HIS A 35 2.85 4.97 -15.07
C HIS A 35 2.90 4.69 -13.55
N HIS A 36 2.67 3.43 -13.17
CA HIS A 36 2.64 2.99 -11.78
C HIS A 36 4.06 2.77 -11.23
N TYR A 37 4.72 3.87 -10.86
CA TYR A 37 6.04 3.87 -10.21
C TYR A 37 7.15 3.16 -10.98
N GLY A 38 7.18 3.37 -12.29
CA GLY A 38 8.18 2.78 -13.20
C GLY A 38 7.77 1.41 -13.76
N THR A 39 6.55 0.95 -13.48
CA THR A 39 5.95 -0.24 -14.10
C THR A 39 4.62 0.13 -14.75
N ASP A 40 4.29 -0.53 -15.84
CA ASP A 40 2.94 -0.50 -16.42
C ASP A 40 2.06 -1.52 -15.68
N ALA A 41 1.08 -1.02 -14.92
CA ALA A 41 0.11 -1.83 -14.18
C ALA A 41 -1.30 -1.72 -14.79
N SER A 42 -1.38 -1.43 -16.11
CA SER A 42 -2.65 -1.24 -16.81
C SER A 42 -3.56 -2.46 -16.71
N LEU A 43 -4.84 -2.19 -16.53
CA LEU A 43 -5.93 -3.16 -16.48
C LEU A 43 -7.02 -2.76 -17.45
N ASP A 44 -7.89 -3.69 -17.81
CA ASP A 44 -9.03 -3.35 -18.66
C ASP A 44 -9.97 -2.34 -17.98
N PRO A 45 -10.69 -1.50 -18.75
CA PRO A 45 -11.52 -0.43 -18.18
C PRO A 45 -12.62 -0.93 -17.23
N ALA A 46 -13.17 -2.13 -17.43
CA ALA A 46 -14.23 -2.67 -16.58
C ALA A 46 -13.66 -3.04 -15.20
N THR A 47 -12.48 -3.67 -15.18
CA THR A 47 -11.72 -3.93 -13.96
C THR A 47 -11.38 -2.63 -13.23
N VAL A 48 -10.82 -1.63 -13.92
CA VAL A 48 -10.47 -0.34 -13.30
C VAL A 48 -11.68 0.32 -12.65
N LYS A 49 -12.84 0.32 -13.33
CA LYS A 49 -14.09 0.87 -12.78
C LYS A 49 -14.53 0.14 -11.50
N GLN A 50 -14.49 -1.20 -11.51
CA GLN A 50 -14.85 -2.00 -10.34
C GLN A 50 -13.93 -1.71 -9.14
N LEU A 51 -12.62 -1.66 -9.39
CA LEU A 51 -11.62 -1.35 -8.37
C LEU A 51 -11.80 0.08 -7.85
N ALA A 52 -12.07 1.06 -8.72
CA ALA A 52 -12.27 2.46 -8.34
C ALA A 52 -13.45 2.63 -7.38
N THR A 53 -14.59 1.99 -7.69
CA THR A 53 -15.76 2.02 -6.81
C THR A 53 -15.46 1.40 -5.46
N TRP A 54 -14.84 0.21 -5.46
CA TRP A 54 -14.53 -0.49 -4.21
C TRP A 54 -13.51 0.28 -3.36
N LEU A 55 -12.39 0.70 -3.93
CA LEU A 55 -11.36 1.46 -3.20
C LEU A 55 -11.92 2.76 -2.64
N THR A 56 -12.73 3.50 -3.39
CA THR A 56 -13.37 4.73 -2.92
C THR A 56 -14.27 4.48 -1.71
N ASN A 57 -15.05 3.39 -1.71
CA ASN A 57 -15.98 3.08 -0.61
C ASN A 57 -15.29 2.70 0.71
N TYR A 58 -14.05 2.20 0.66
CA TYR A 58 -13.31 1.76 1.83
C TYR A 58 -12.07 2.62 2.14
N ALA A 59 -11.87 3.69 1.38
CA ALA A 59 -10.74 4.62 1.51
C ALA A 59 -10.78 5.40 2.82
N GLY A 60 -9.60 5.81 3.30
CA GLY A 60 -9.47 6.76 4.41
C GLY A 60 -10.08 6.32 5.74
N THR A 61 -10.44 5.04 5.87
CA THR A 61 -11.07 4.50 7.09
C THR A 61 -10.09 4.37 8.26
N TYR A 62 -8.78 4.40 7.99
CA TYR A 62 -7.77 4.40 9.04
C TYR A 62 -7.58 5.82 9.60
N THR A 63 -7.62 5.96 10.93
CA THR A 63 -7.40 7.23 11.61
C THR A 63 -6.05 7.80 11.16
N ARG A 64 -6.04 8.96 10.50
CA ARG A 64 -4.88 9.67 9.90
C ARG A 64 -4.58 9.35 8.42
N ALA A 65 -5.47 8.68 7.69
CA ALA A 65 -5.40 8.53 6.23
C ALA A 65 -6.23 9.58 5.45
N ASN A 66 -6.56 10.71 6.09
CA ASN A 66 -7.39 11.76 5.50
C ASN A 66 -6.59 12.68 4.56
N GLU A 67 -5.29 12.83 4.80
CA GLU A 67 -4.40 13.64 3.98
C GLU A 67 -3.83 12.83 2.82
N THR A 68 -3.76 13.45 1.64
CA THR A 68 -3.05 12.88 0.50
C THR A 68 -1.55 12.88 0.80
N PRO A 69 -0.87 11.72 0.88
CA PRO A 69 0.57 11.71 1.04
C PRO A 69 1.28 12.11 -0.27
N PRO A 70 2.53 12.60 -0.19
CA PRO A 70 3.34 12.88 -1.37
C PRO A 70 3.40 11.69 -2.33
N GLU A 71 3.20 11.95 -3.62
CA GLU A 71 3.16 10.94 -4.69
C GLU A 71 2.13 9.83 -4.49
N ASP A 72 1.11 10.00 -3.63
CA ASP A 72 0.12 8.97 -3.31
C ASP A 72 0.74 7.68 -2.70
N ARG A 73 1.89 7.83 -2.03
CA ARG A 73 2.60 6.72 -1.37
C ARG A 73 2.27 6.67 0.12
N ILE A 74 1.69 5.55 0.57
CA ILE A 74 1.41 5.28 2.00
C ILE A 74 2.67 5.54 2.87
N THR A 75 3.82 5.06 2.39
CA THR A 75 5.12 5.14 3.07
C THR A 75 5.67 6.55 3.24
N ARG A 76 5.07 7.54 2.58
CA ARG A 76 5.44 8.96 2.70
C ARG A 76 4.43 9.77 3.50
N SER A 77 3.38 9.13 4.03
CA SER A 77 2.44 9.81 4.93
C SER A 77 3.12 10.18 6.25
N PRO A 78 2.74 11.31 6.89
CA PRO A 78 3.24 11.65 8.23
C PRO A 78 2.93 10.56 9.26
N TRP A 79 1.79 9.87 9.11
CA TRP A 79 1.46 8.73 9.96
C TRP A 79 2.46 7.58 9.81
N PHE A 80 2.74 7.14 8.59
CA PHE A 80 3.65 6.03 8.36
C PHE A 80 5.04 6.32 8.91
N ILE A 81 5.57 7.52 8.64
CA ILE A 81 6.90 7.94 9.09
C ILE A 81 6.98 7.86 10.62
N ARG A 82 5.98 8.39 11.34
CA ARG A 82 5.93 8.35 12.82
C ARG A 82 5.72 6.93 13.38
N GLN A 83 5.18 5.98 12.62
CA GLN A 83 5.05 4.59 13.12
C GLN A 83 6.30 3.75 12.87
N HIS A 84 7.23 4.25 12.05
CA HIS A 84 8.42 3.49 11.65
C HIS A 84 9.71 4.28 11.89
N ASP A 85 9.66 5.33 12.72
CA ASP A 85 10.81 6.18 13.02
C ASP A 85 11.90 5.47 13.83
N GLU A 86 11.52 4.44 14.60
CA GLU A 86 12.46 3.55 15.31
C GLU A 86 13.16 2.53 14.39
N VAL A 87 12.71 2.37 13.13
CA VAL A 87 13.34 1.44 12.18
C VAL A 87 14.59 2.08 11.60
N SER A 88 15.75 1.48 11.89
CA SER A 88 17.04 2.03 11.49
C SER A 88 17.20 2.16 9.97
N ALA A 89 17.95 3.16 9.53
CA ALA A 89 18.31 3.33 8.11
C ALA A 89 19.06 2.11 7.53
N ALA A 90 19.79 1.37 8.35
CA ALA A 90 20.46 0.13 7.94
C ALA A 90 19.44 -0.98 7.63
N THR A 91 18.40 -1.12 8.45
CA THR A 91 17.31 -2.08 8.25
C THR A 91 16.60 -1.83 6.92
N TRP A 92 16.32 -0.57 6.58
CA TRP A 92 15.68 -0.23 5.30
C TRP A 92 16.52 -0.60 4.06
N LYS A 93 17.85 -0.68 4.22
CA LYS A 93 18.80 -1.03 3.14
C LYS A 93 19.05 -2.53 3.03
N LEU A 94 18.50 -3.36 3.94
CA LEU A 94 18.67 -4.81 3.86
C LEU A 94 18.13 -5.33 2.53
N PRO A 95 18.84 -6.27 1.86
CA PRO A 95 18.37 -6.85 0.59
C PRO A 95 17.00 -7.52 0.68
N ALA A 96 16.63 -8.04 1.85
CA ALA A 96 15.31 -8.63 2.11
C ALA A 96 14.21 -7.57 2.22
N VAL A 97 14.52 -6.37 2.70
CA VAL A 97 13.56 -5.26 2.86
C VAL A 97 13.45 -4.47 1.56
N LYS A 98 14.59 -4.06 0.98
CA LYS A 98 14.76 -3.20 -0.21
C LYS A 98 14.17 -1.79 -0.09
N SER A 99 12.94 -1.66 0.40
CA SER A 99 12.24 -0.39 0.57
C SER A 99 11.09 -0.52 1.56
N ALA A 100 10.63 0.61 2.09
CA ALA A 100 9.45 0.69 2.95
C ALA A 100 8.14 0.21 2.28
N ALA A 101 8.09 0.12 0.94
CA ALA A 101 6.91 -0.38 0.23
C ALA A 101 6.72 -1.90 0.36
N ASN A 102 7.78 -2.63 0.72
CA ASN A 102 7.75 -4.09 0.90
C ASN A 102 7.27 -4.45 2.31
N CYS A 103 6.02 -4.14 2.64
CA CYS A 103 5.49 -4.30 3.99
C CYS A 103 5.62 -5.72 4.54
N ILE A 104 5.49 -6.73 3.67
CA ILE A 104 5.55 -8.16 4.07
C ILE A 104 6.94 -8.61 4.51
N ALA A 105 7.99 -7.89 4.15
CA ALA A 105 9.35 -8.17 4.65
C ALA A 105 9.44 -8.11 6.18
N CYS A 106 8.64 -7.26 6.81
CA CYS A 106 8.59 -7.09 8.27
C CYS A 106 7.25 -7.57 8.85
N HIS A 107 6.13 -7.20 8.23
CA HIS A 107 4.77 -7.62 8.63
C HIS A 107 4.38 -8.90 7.88
N THR A 108 4.85 -10.04 8.39
CA THR A 108 4.74 -11.37 7.74
C THR A 108 3.32 -11.85 7.43
N GLN A 109 2.29 -11.20 7.98
CA GLN A 109 0.87 -11.50 7.77
C GLN A 109 0.11 -10.35 7.07
N SER A 110 0.83 -9.40 6.46
CA SER A 110 0.23 -8.23 5.79
C SER A 110 -0.58 -8.59 4.54
N ASP A 111 -0.33 -9.76 3.93
CA ASP A 111 -1.16 -10.34 2.87
C ASP A 111 -2.59 -10.66 3.34
N LYS A 112 -2.78 -10.87 4.64
CA LYS A 112 -4.08 -11.07 5.30
C LYS A 112 -4.62 -9.78 5.93
N GLY A 113 -3.93 -8.66 5.70
CA GLY A 113 -4.26 -7.37 6.30
C GLY A 113 -3.81 -7.20 7.75
N ASP A 114 -2.96 -8.09 8.28
CA ASP A 114 -2.45 -7.99 9.65
C ASP A 114 -1.09 -7.25 9.68
N PHE A 115 -1.10 -6.10 10.35
CA PHE A 115 0.06 -5.24 10.56
C PHE A 115 0.42 -5.11 12.04
N ASN A 116 -0.10 -5.99 12.91
CA ASN A 116 0.12 -5.95 14.34
C ASN A 116 1.62 -6.10 14.68
N GLU A 117 2.10 -5.22 15.56
CA GLU A 117 3.49 -5.17 16.01
C GLU A 117 3.98 -6.49 16.63
N ARG A 118 3.07 -7.22 17.30
CA ARG A 118 3.39 -8.53 17.92
C ARG A 118 3.81 -9.59 16.91
N HIS A 119 3.43 -9.42 15.64
CA HIS A 119 3.73 -10.35 14.55
C HIS A 119 4.87 -9.86 13.65
N ILE A 120 5.46 -8.71 13.95
CA ILE A 120 6.59 -8.17 13.19
C ILE A 120 7.81 -9.08 13.35
N ARG A 121 8.46 -9.38 12.22
CA ARG A 121 9.74 -10.08 12.15
C ARG A 121 10.66 -9.27 11.25
N ILE A 122 11.59 -8.52 11.86
CA ILE A 122 12.59 -7.76 11.10
C ILE A 122 13.64 -8.73 10.55
N PRO A 123 13.87 -8.78 9.22
CA PRO A 123 14.94 -9.58 8.64
C PRO A 123 16.30 -9.14 9.19
N ARG A 124 17.24 -10.09 9.30
CA ARG A 124 18.63 -9.84 9.72
C ARG A 124 19.57 -9.95 8.54
#